data_AF-A0A2K9NWB6-F1
#
_entry.id   AF-A0A2K9NWB6-F1
#
_cell.length_a   1.000
_cell.length_b   1.000
_cell.length_c   1.000
_cell.angle_alpha   90.00
_cell.angle_beta   90.00
_cell.angle_gamma   90.00
#
_symmetry.space_group_name_H-M   'P 1'
#
loop_
_entity.id
_entity.type
_entity.pdbx_description
1 polymer ?
#
loop_
_entity_poly.entity_id
_entity_poly.type
_entity_poly.pdbx_seq_one_letter_code
_entity_poly.pdbx_strand_id
1 'polypeptide(L)'
;MKKIILLASVLFSSTLLASTSWSDLELYDQYKSTQDIAFENGVVLPAGQTYELRQIEPLTIPGYPMFYLQFHQMNCVNVDQTADMSLLEVKGGTVLGIDLEEGCNVGMYLEVKDYYKDSAFE
;
A
#
# COMPACT_ATOMS: atom_id res chain seq x y z
N MET A 1 -55.43 -11.19 22.45
CA MET A 1 -54.05 -10.95 22.92
C MET A 1 -53.14 -11.98 22.28
N LYS A 2 -52.20 -11.55 21.43
CA LYS A 2 -50.96 -12.28 21.07
C LYS A 2 -50.16 -11.37 20.14
N LYS A 3 -49.23 -10.60 20.71
CA LYS A 3 -48.26 -9.81 19.95
C LYS A 3 -47.12 -10.77 19.60
N ILE A 4 -47.00 -11.12 18.32
CA ILE A 4 -45.83 -11.83 17.79
C ILE A 4 -44.77 -10.75 17.59
N ILE A 5 -43.77 -10.73 18.48
CA ILE A 5 -42.60 -9.86 18.36
C ILE A 5 -41.61 -10.60 17.45
N LEU A 6 -41.54 -10.21 16.19
CA LEU A 6 -40.43 -10.60 15.31
C LEU A 6 -39.18 -9.85 15.80
N LEU A 7 -38.29 -10.54 16.50
CA LEU A 7 -36.91 -10.08 16.70
C LEU A 7 -36.17 -10.30 15.38
N ALA A 8 -36.05 -9.24 14.58
CA ALA A 8 -35.15 -9.21 13.45
C ALA A 8 -33.72 -9.02 13.99
N SER A 9 -32.98 -10.11 14.10
CA SER A 9 -31.55 -10.12 14.40
C SER A 9 -30.80 -9.50 13.22
N VAL A 10 -30.60 -8.19 13.25
CA VAL A 10 -29.67 -7.51 12.37
C VAL A 10 -28.27 -7.98 12.77
N LEU A 11 -27.78 -9.02 12.10
CA LEU A 11 -26.37 -9.37 12.06
C LEU A 11 -25.65 -8.17 11.44
N PHE A 12 -25.21 -7.24 12.27
CA PHE A 12 -24.18 -6.29 11.91
C PHE A 12 -22.91 -7.09 11.66
N SER A 13 -22.75 -7.59 10.44
CA SER A 13 -21.46 -7.99 9.90
C SER A 13 -20.62 -6.74 9.80
N SER A 14 -20.02 -6.31 10.91
CA SER A 14 -18.90 -5.40 10.89
C SER A 14 -17.78 -6.16 10.18
N THR A 15 -17.68 -5.97 8.86
CA THR A 15 -16.43 -6.19 8.14
C THR A 15 -15.43 -5.22 8.76
N LEU A 16 -14.76 -5.68 9.82
CA LEU A 16 -13.52 -5.08 10.26
C LEU A 16 -12.63 -5.18 9.02
N LEU A 17 -12.42 -4.05 8.35
CA LEU A 17 -11.36 -3.92 7.36
C LEU A 17 -10.09 -4.19 8.13
N ALA A 18 -9.65 -5.45 8.11
CA ALA A 18 -8.38 -5.83 8.69
C ALA A 18 -7.33 -5.07 7.88
N SER A 19 -6.50 -4.32 8.58
CA SER A 19 -5.36 -3.65 7.96
C SER A 19 -4.46 -4.73 7.35
N THR A 20 -4.13 -4.59 6.06
CA THR A 20 -3.25 -5.51 5.35
C THR A 20 -1.80 -5.18 5.71
N SER A 21 -1.06 -6.16 6.24
CA SER A 21 0.37 -5.97 6.53
C SER A 21 1.20 -6.08 5.26
N TRP A 22 2.44 -5.56 5.26
CA TRP A 22 3.34 -5.74 4.11
C TRP A 22 3.61 -7.22 3.81
N SER A 23 3.59 -8.06 4.85
CA SER A 23 3.81 -9.50 4.71
C SER A 23 2.65 -10.28 4.09
N ASP A 24 1.47 -9.66 4.00
CA ASP A 24 0.28 -10.27 3.40
C ASP A 24 0.13 -9.91 1.91
N LEU A 25 1.02 -9.07 1.36
CA LEU A 25 0.97 -8.69 -0.04
C LEU A 25 1.53 -9.81 -0.93
N GLU A 26 0.78 -10.15 -1.98
CA GLU A 26 1.09 -11.20 -2.93
C GLU A 26 1.49 -10.62 -4.29
N LEU A 27 2.42 -11.29 -4.98
CA LEU A 27 2.83 -10.90 -6.32
C LEU A 27 1.67 -11.05 -7.31
N TYR A 28 1.54 -10.05 -8.18
CA TYR A 28 0.52 -9.88 -9.22
C TYR A 28 -0.90 -9.63 -8.71
N ASP A 29 -1.09 -9.47 -7.41
CA ASP A 29 -2.35 -9.01 -6.84
C ASP A 29 -2.48 -7.49 -6.89
N GLN A 30 -3.72 -7.02 -6.80
CA GLN A 30 -4.08 -5.61 -6.89
C GLN A 30 -4.53 -5.07 -5.54
N TYR A 31 -3.98 -3.92 -5.16
CA TYR A 31 -4.26 -3.26 -3.90
C TYR A 31 -4.61 -1.79 -4.11
N LYS A 32 -5.35 -1.20 -3.18
CA LYS A 32 -5.62 0.24 -3.19
C LYS A 32 -4.72 0.94 -2.20
N SER A 33 -4.15 2.08 -2.59
CA SER A 33 -3.43 2.93 -1.65
C SER A 33 -4.38 3.49 -0.58
N THR A 34 -3.98 3.41 0.69
CA THR A 34 -4.78 3.92 1.82
C THR A 34 -4.50 5.40 2.12
N GLN A 35 -3.44 5.96 1.52
CA GLN A 35 -3.02 7.36 1.65
C GLN A 35 -2.41 7.87 0.34
N ASP A 36 -2.27 9.20 0.25
CA ASP A 36 -1.54 9.82 -0.86
C ASP A 36 -0.05 9.40 -0.81
N ILE A 37 0.53 9.14 -1.98
CA ILE A 37 1.96 8.91 -2.16
C ILE A 37 2.53 10.19 -2.74
N ALA A 38 3.13 11.01 -1.87
CA ALA A 38 3.67 12.32 -2.24
C ALA A 38 5.21 12.27 -2.33
N PHE A 39 5.74 12.76 -3.44
CA PHE A 39 7.17 12.86 -3.71
C PHE A 39 7.68 14.29 -3.47
N GLU A 40 8.97 14.43 -3.18
CA GLU A 40 9.59 15.74 -2.89
C GLU A 40 9.50 16.74 -4.06
N ASN A 41 9.46 16.25 -5.30
CA ASN A 41 9.32 17.08 -6.50
C ASN A 41 7.89 17.61 -6.73
N GLY A 42 6.96 17.35 -5.80
CA GLY A 42 5.57 17.81 -5.86
C GLY A 42 4.64 16.88 -6.63
N VAL A 43 5.13 15.75 -7.16
CA VAL A 43 4.27 14.69 -7.69
C VAL A 43 3.49 14.06 -6.55
N VAL A 44 2.18 13.87 -6.74
CA VAL A 44 1.31 13.22 -5.77
C VAL A 44 0.45 12.20 -6.50
N LEU A 45 0.53 10.94 -6.08
CA LEU A 45 -0.39 9.89 -6.49
C LEU A 45 -1.50 9.81 -5.44
N PRO A 46 -2.77 10.10 -5.80
CA PRO A 46 -3.84 10.17 -4.81
C PRO A 46 -4.11 8.83 -4.11
N ALA A 47 -4.64 8.90 -2.89
CA ALA A 47 -5.19 7.74 -2.19
C ALA A 47 -6.31 7.07 -3.00
N GLY A 48 -6.51 5.77 -2.79
CA GLY A 48 -7.54 4.96 -3.43
C GLY A 48 -7.20 4.53 -4.86
N GLN A 49 -6.01 4.86 -5.36
CA GLN A 49 -5.49 4.36 -6.64
C GLN A 49 -5.18 2.87 -6.53
N THR A 50 -5.46 2.12 -7.60
CA THR A 50 -5.16 0.68 -7.65
C THR A 50 -3.76 0.47 -8.19
N TYR A 51 -3.00 -0.41 -7.53
CA TYR A 51 -1.66 -0.80 -7.92
C TYR A 51 -1.55 -2.32 -7.98
N GLU A 52 -0.78 -2.84 -8.94
CA GLU A 52 -0.40 -4.25 -9.02
C GLU A 52 1.02 -4.42 -8.45
N LEU A 53 1.20 -5.32 -7.48
CA LEU A 53 2.53 -5.63 -6.94
C LEU A 53 3.28 -6.55 -7.90
N ARG A 54 4.36 -6.06 -8.54
CA ARG A 54 5.07 -6.80 -9.60
C ARG A 54 6.35 -7.46 -9.15
N GLN A 55 6.97 -6.95 -8.09
CA GLN A 55 8.25 -7.44 -7.61
C GLN A 55 8.34 -7.28 -6.10
N ILE A 56 8.93 -8.28 -5.44
CA ILE A 56 9.38 -8.24 -4.06
C ILE A 56 10.80 -8.79 -4.07
N GLU A 57 11.79 -7.97 -3.77
CA GLU A 57 13.20 -8.34 -3.81
C GLU A 57 13.88 -8.00 -2.47
N PRO A 58 14.50 -8.97 -1.79
CA PRO A 58 15.30 -8.68 -0.61
C PRO A 58 16.60 -7.97 -1.01
N LEU A 59 16.78 -6.75 -0.51
CA LEU A 59 18.00 -5.98 -0.69
C LEU A 59 18.95 -6.22 0.50
N THR A 60 20.13 -6.77 0.20
CA THR A 60 21.16 -7.00 1.21
C THR A 60 22.12 -5.82 1.26
N ILE A 61 21.74 -4.77 1.99
CA ILE A 61 22.65 -3.67 2.32
C ILE A 61 23.25 -3.93 3.70
N PRO A 62 24.59 -3.94 3.86
CA PRO A 62 25.22 -4.14 5.16
C PRO A 62 24.71 -3.14 6.21
N GLY A 63 24.08 -3.66 7.27
CA GLY A 63 23.51 -2.87 8.36
C GLY A 63 22.07 -2.39 8.14
N TYR A 64 21.51 -2.53 6.94
CA TYR A 64 20.18 -2.04 6.57
C TYR A 64 19.46 -3.08 5.69
N PRO A 65 18.98 -4.20 6.25
CA PRO A 65 18.22 -5.18 5.48
C PRO A 65 16.87 -4.58 5.07
N MET A 66 16.56 -4.63 3.78
CA MET A 66 15.33 -4.05 3.23
C MET A 66 14.68 -4.99 2.21
N PHE A 67 13.43 -4.72 1.89
CA PHE A 67 12.74 -5.22 0.71
C PHE A 67 12.55 -4.06 -0.27
N TYR A 68 12.80 -4.31 -1.55
CA TYR A 68 12.28 -3.50 -2.64
C TYR A 68 10.96 -4.11 -3.11
N LEU A 69 9.90 -3.30 -3.11
CA LEU A 69 8.60 -3.66 -3.66
C LEU A 69 8.32 -2.76 -4.86
N GLN A 70 7.99 -3.33 -6.01
CA GLN A 70 7.60 -2.56 -7.19
C GLN A 70 6.09 -2.64 -7.40
N PHE A 71 5.42 -1.50 -7.36
CA PHE A 71 3.99 -1.37 -7.62
C PHE A 71 3.75 -0.67 -8.96
N HIS A 72 2.94 -1.26 -9.83
CA HIS A 72 2.52 -0.60 -11.06
C HIS A 72 1.15 0.03 -10.90
N GLN A 73 1.03 1.34 -11.15
CA GLN A 73 -0.24 2.03 -11.08
C GLN A 73 -1.17 1.63 -12.22
N MET A 74 -2.34 1.09 -11.88
CA MET A 74 -3.37 0.72 -12.84
C MET A 74 -4.02 1.96 -13.45
N ASN A 75 -4.31 1.91 -14.76
CA ASN A 75 -4.91 3.02 -15.53
C ASN A 75 -4.07 4.31 -15.51
N CYS A 76 -2.75 4.20 -15.42
CA CYS A 76 -1.89 5.37 -15.45
C CYS A 76 -1.98 6.11 -16.79
N VAL A 77 -2.13 7.44 -16.71
CA VAL A 77 -2.26 8.31 -17.89
C VAL A 77 -0.92 8.98 -18.26
N ASN A 78 0.00 9.12 -17.30
CA ASN A 78 1.20 9.93 -17.43
C ASN A 78 2.47 9.08 -17.30
N VAL A 79 2.73 8.26 -18.33
CA VAL A 79 3.79 7.24 -18.31
C VAL A 79 5.22 7.77 -18.26
N ASP A 80 5.42 9.02 -18.65
CA ASP A 80 6.73 9.68 -18.63
C ASP A 80 7.02 10.39 -17.29
N GLN A 81 6.07 10.34 -16.35
CA GLN A 81 6.23 10.99 -15.05
C GLN A 81 7.19 10.20 -14.18
N THR A 82 8.21 10.89 -13.66
CA THR A 82 9.21 10.32 -12.75
C THR A 82 9.39 11.20 -11.52
N ALA A 83 9.91 10.60 -10.45
CA ALA A 83 10.29 11.30 -9.23
C ALA A 83 11.48 10.59 -8.57
N ASP A 84 12.45 11.40 -8.15
CA ASP A 84 13.60 10.91 -7.38
C ASP A 84 13.16 10.34 -6.03
N MET A 85 14.07 9.58 -5.42
CA MET A 85 13.85 8.95 -4.13
C MET A 85 13.50 9.99 -3.05
N SER A 86 12.42 9.72 -2.32
CA SER A 86 11.95 10.51 -1.18
C SER A 86 11.44 9.61 -0.06
N LEU A 87 11.13 10.18 1.11
CA LEU A 87 10.59 9.42 2.23
C LEU A 87 9.08 9.54 2.32
N LEU A 88 8.40 8.42 2.52
CA LEU A 88 6.98 8.36 2.81
C LEU A 88 6.75 7.82 4.22
N GLU A 89 6.08 8.61 5.06
CA GLU A 89 5.58 8.13 6.35
C GLU A 89 4.22 7.48 6.17
N VAL A 90 4.15 6.19 6.49
CA VAL A 90 2.92 5.41 6.46
C VAL A 90 2.27 5.44 7.84
N LYS A 91 0.94 5.51 7.86
CA LYS A 91 0.17 5.44 9.10
C LYS A 91 0.60 4.23 9.94
N GLY A 92 0.97 4.47 11.19
CA GLY A 92 1.57 3.45 12.07
C GLY A 92 3.09 3.60 12.27
N GLY A 93 3.70 4.62 11.64
CA GLY A 93 5.09 5.03 11.90
C GLY A 93 6.14 4.25 11.12
N THR A 94 5.72 3.52 10.07
CA THR A 94 6.65 2.94 9.09
C THR A 94 7.12 4.04 8.16
N VAL A 95 8.42 4.13 7.91
CA VAL A 95 9.00 5.08 6.95
C VAL A 95 9.55 4.28 5.78
N LEU A 96 9.09 4.61 4.58
CA LEU A 96 9.54 3.99 3.33
C LEU A 96 10.44 4.95 2.57
N GLY A 97 11.43 4.41 1.88
CA GLY A 97 11.95 5.08 0.67
C GLY A 97 10.98 4.85 -0.47
N ILE A 98 10.68 5.87 -1.26
CA ILE A 98 9.82 5.77 -2.45
C ILE A 98 10.44 6.47 -3.64
N ASP A 99 10.30 5.91 -4.83
CA ASP A 99 10.62 6.54 -6.11
C ASP A 99 9.53 6.27 -7.15
N LEU A 100 9.52 7.06 -8.22
CA LEU A 100 8.60 6.87 -9.35
C LEU A 100 9.43 6.78 -10.62
N GLU A 101 9.42 5.58 -11.21
CA GLU A 101 10.06 5.28 -12.48
C GLU A 101 9.07 5.46 -13.64
N GLU A 102 9.62 5.53 -14.86
CA GLU A 102 8.83 5.53 -16.10
C GLU A 102 7.88 4.32 -16.15
N GLY A 103 6.76 4.48 -16.86
CA GLY A 103 5.72 3.46 -16.91
C GLY A 103 4.92 3.33 -15.61
N CYS A 104 4.95 4.35 -14.75
CA CYS A 104 4.17 4.45 -13.51
C CYS A 104 4.45 3.31 -12.54
N ASN A 105 5.73 2.97 -12.41
CA ASN A 105 6.22 2.00 -11.46
C ASN A 105 6.70 2.75 -10.22
N VAL A 106 6.05 2.52 -9.09
CA VAL A 106 6.44 3.04 -7.79
C VAL A 106 7.32 2.01 -7.10
N GLY A 107 8.58 2.33 -6.88
CA GLY A 107 9.44 1.54 -6.03
C GLY A 107 9.25 1.94 -4.57
N MET A 108 9.22 0.94 -3.69
CA MET A 108 9.13 1.13 -2.25
C MET A 108 10.22 0.33 -1.54
N TYR A 109 11.00 1.01 -0.72
CA TYR A 109 12.09 0.47 0.05
C TYR A 109 11.64 0.36 1.51
N LEU A 110 11.37 -0.87 1.92
CA LEU A 110 10.81 -1.22 3.23
C LEU A 110 11.89 -1.88 4.10
N GLU A 111 12.18 -1.31 5.27
CA GLU A 111 13.06 -2.00 6.22
C GLU A 111 12.42 -3.31 6.72
N VAL A 112 13.22 -4.37 6.83
CA VAL A 112 12.72 -5.70 7.25
C VAL A 112 12.03 -5.66 8.61
N LYS A 113 12.43 -4.75 9.52
CA LYS A 113 11.80 -4.59 10.84
C LYS A 113 10.32 -4.19 10.77
N ASP A 114 9.90 -3.58 9.66
CA ASP A 114 8.56 -3.04 9.45
C ASP A 114 7.69 -3.98 8.59
N TYR A 115 8.23 -5.12 8.14
CA TYR A 115 7.55 -6.08 7.25
C TYR A 115 6.24 -6.66 7.79
N TYR A 116 6.09 -6.75 9.12
CA TYR A 116 4.86 -7.25 9.75
C TYR A 116 3.94 -6.13 10.25
N LYS A 117 4.24 -4.86 9.91
CA LYS A 117 3.37 -3.73 10.23
C LYS A 117 2.33 -3.50 9.13
N ASP A 118 1.34 -2.68 9.46
CA ASP A 118 0.35 -2.17 8.52
C ASP A 118 1.01 -1.56 7.28
N SER A 119 0.45 -1.88 6.12
CA SER A 119 0.93 -1.36 4.84
C SER A 119 0.24 -0.06 4.44
N ALA A 120 0.77 0.58 3.39
CA ALA A 120 0.09 1.69 2.72
C ALA A 120 -1.03 1.21 1.76
N PHE A 121 -1.43 -0.05 1.86
CA PHE A 121 -2.29 -0.74 0.89
C PHE A 121 -3.39 -1.58 1.56
N GLU A 122 -4.52 -1.74 0.88
CA GLU A 122 -5.65 -2.61 1.26
C GLU A 122 -6.21 -3.42 0.08
#